data_AF-A0A914GZ95-F1
#
_entry.id   AF-A0A914GZ95-F1
#
_cell.length_a   1.000
_cell.length_b   1.000
_cell.length_c   1.000
_cell.angle_alpha   90.00
_cell.angle_beta   90.00
_cell.angle_gamma   90.00
#
_symmetry.space_group_name_H-M   'P 1'
#
loop_
_entity.id
_entity.type
_entity.pdbx_description
1 polymer ?
#
loop_
_entity_poly.entity_id
_entity_poly.type
_entity_poly.pdbx_seq_one_letter_code
_entity_poly.pdbx_strand_id
1 'polypeptide(L)'
;MGQNADIACGRQTQRMGRGDKPNTLTKFEKVCDDVWLSIFPFFEPAELGMKLALLSDRFDALVELHFKTRKFTIGTFQIHNSNCRSGVVIATYNIVDLIFMKFPIPEAPAPDNLIGFGCIYIRCTGLDQTLAASFRHIRSLFKLGITLELYISDDKQKNFAVLVKEFWPLMATNISKLIIGNLNYVVQLRNYISPTFLHDCVNLRAIGTAEGLFFCDLPATPEEVSAEQAVFEWLHTPFKSGIPKMIKGDFTWTPQNFRKMEELKKTFLYASSPVSYIISRCVTFGGVEPFELENERTQERLTYSRRKLRSHVFRLLVRGPIVRDEKWAEWELEAMEAWTTKNKIYISYL
;
A
#
# COMPACT_ATOMS: atom_id res chain seq x y z
N MET A 1 -21.65 59.43 -3.30
CA MET A 1 -22.05 59.47 -1.88
C MET A 1 -22.74 58.14 -1.61
N GLY A 2 -22.05 57.12 -1.07
CA GLY A 2 -21.68 56.97 0.35
C GLY A 2 -22.91 56.42 1.09
N GLN A 3 -22.92 55.27 1.78
CA GLN A 3 -21.90 54.68 2.65
C GLN A 3 -22.04 53.15 2.77
N ASN A 4 -20.89 52.53 3.08
CA ASN A 4 -20.68 51.16 3.55
C ASN A 4 -21.26 50.92 4.96
N ALA A 5 -21.60 49.67 5.26
CA ALA A 5 -21.42 49.12 6.61
C ALA A 5 -21.11 47.61 6.51
N ASP A 6 -19.88 47.28 6.88
CA ASP A 6 -19.35 45.94 7.08
C ASP A 6 -20.08 45.19 8.20
N ILE A 7 -20.37 43.90 8.00
CA ILE A 7 -20.61 42.95 9.10
C ILE A 7 -19.71 41.74 8.88
N ALA A 8 -18.64 41.73 9.67
CA ALA A 8 -17.69 40.64 9.79
C ALA A 8 -18.39 39.37 10.32
N CYS A 9 -18.33 38.29 9.55
CA CYS A 9 -18.79 36.96 9.97
C CYS A 9 -17.67 36.28 10.77
N GLY A 10 -17.82 36.28 12.10
CA GLY A 10 -16.90 35.64 13.03
C GLY A 10 -16.93 34.11 12.91
N ARG A 11 -15.74 33.50 12.78
CA ARG A 11 -15.51 32.06 12.90
C ARG A 11 -15.70 31.64 14.35
N GLN A 12 -16.82 31.00 14.68
CA GLN A 12 -16.96 30.21 15.91
C GLN A 12 -16.69 28.73 15.59
N THR A 13 -15.52 28.24 15.97
CA THR A 13 -15.25 26.81 16.13
C THR A 13 -15.88 26.36 17.45
N GLN A 14 -16.87 25.46 17.38
CA GLN A 14 -17.41 24.76 18.54
C GLN A 14 -16.31 23.91 19.18
N ARG A 15 -15.79 24.35 20.34
CA ARG A 15 -14.89 23.57 21.21
C ARG A 15 -15.69 23.04 22.40
N MET A 16 -15.58 21.73 22.65
CA MET A 16 -16.16 21.06 23.82
C MET A 16 -15.71 21.73 25.13
N GLY A 17 -16.62 21.73 26.11
CA GLY A 17 -16.59 22.55 27.33
C GLY A 17 -15.31 22.45 28.18
N ARG A 18 -14.91 23.60 28.72
CA ARG A 18 -13.83 23.78 29.70
C ARG A 18 -14.27 23.22 31.05
N GLY A 19 -13.67 22.11 31.47
CA GLY A 19 -13.60 21.72 32.88
C GLY A 19 -12.34 22.28 33.53
N ASP A 20 -12.44 22.70 34.79
CA ASP A 20 -11.37 23.32 35.59
C ASP A 20 -10.06 22.52 35.58
N LYS A 21 -8.94 23.21 35.31
CA LYS A 21 -7.59 22.62 35.22
C LYS A 21 -6.94 22.52 36.62
N PRO A 22 -6.33 21.38 37.00
CA PRO A 22 -5.63 21.25 38.28
C PRO A 22 -4.26 21.96 38.30
N ASN A 23 -3.88 22.45 39.48
CA ASN A 23 -2.70 23.28 39.83
C ASN A 23 -1.29 22.65 39.65
N THR A 24 -1.12 21.59 38.85
CA THR A 24 0.14 20.86 38.70
C THR A 24 1.06 21.36 37.56
N LEU A 25 0.61 22.33 36.74
CA LEU A 25 1.34 22.82 35.56
C LEU A 25 2.51 23.77 35.85
N THR A 26 2.59 24.35 37.05
CA THR A 26 3.53 25.45 37.39
C THR A 26 5.01 25.07 37.40
N LYS A 27 5.36 23.78 37.53
CA LYS A 27 6.77 23.34 37.50
C LYS A 27 7.33 23.19 36.08
N PHE A 28 6.48 22.89 35.11
CA PHE A 28 6.91 22.61 33.74
C PHE A 28 7.00 23.87 32.86
N GLU A 29 6.33 24.96 33.26
CA GLU A 29 6.41 26.26 32.59
C GLU A 29 7.80 26.92 32.65
N LYS A 30 8.68 26.51 33.57
CA LYS A 30 10.03 27.11 33.73
C LYS A 30 11.13 26.49 32.87
N VAL A 31 10.89 25.36 32.23
CA VAL A 31 11.84 24.71 31.31
C VAL A 31 11.82 25.47 29.99
N CYS A 32 12.97 25.72 29.33
CA CYS A 32 13.00 26.46 28.07
C CYS A 32 12.47 25.64 26.87
N ASP A 33 12.05 26.35 25.82
CA ASP A 33 11.47 25.76 24.60
C ASP A 33 12.45 24.81 23.90
N ASP A 34 13.73 25.18 23.81
CA ASP A 34 14.77 24.36 23.19
C ASP A 34 14.95 23.01 23.90
N VAL A 35 14.86 23.02 25.24
CA VAL A 35 14.92 21.79 26.03
C VAL A 35 13.71 20.92 25.75
N TRP A 36 12.50 21.49 25.69
CA TRP A 36 11.31 20.73 25.31
C TRP A 36 11.40 20.13 23.91
N LEU A 37 11.80 20.93 22.92
CA LEU A 37 12.00 20.46 21.54
C LEU A 37 13.07 19.37 21.44
N SER A 38 14.09 19.40 22.30
CA SER A 38 15.10 18.33 22.39
C SER A 38 14.56 17.04 23.00
N ILE A 39 13.52 17.11 23.83
CA ILE A 39 12.90 15.96 24.51
C ILE A 39 11.77 15.34 23.65
N PHE A 40 11.04 16.14 22.89
CA PHE A 40 9.92 15.65 22.06
C PHE A 40 10.27 14.45 21.17
N PRO A 41 11.48 14.33 20.60
CA PRO A 41 11.89 13.14 19.87
C PRO A 41 11.76 11.79 20.57
N PHE A 42 11.70 11.78 21.90
CA PHE A 42 11.59 10.57 22.73
C PHE A 42 10.14 10.16 22.99
N PHE A 43 9.16 10.99 22.63
CA PHE A 43 7.74 10.68 22.78
C PHE A 43 7.13 10.23 21.45
N GLU A 44 6.08 9.41 21.55
CA GLU A 44 5.28 9.10 20.36
C GLU A 44 4.50 10.34 19.90
N PRO A 45 4.30 10.53 18.57
CA PRO A 45 3.53 11.67 18.05
C PRO A 45 2.13 11.81 18.67
N ALA A 46 1.47 10.68 18.97
CA ALA A 46 0.17 10.69 19.60
C ALA A 46 0.20 11.27 21.02
N GLU A 47 1.25 11.00 21.80
CA GLU A 47 1.39 11.55 23.15
C GLU A 47 1.64 13.06 23.13
N LEU A 48 2.47 13.51 22.19
CA LEU A 48 2.71 14.93 21.99
C LEU A 48 1.42 15.66 21.59
N GLY A 49 0.71 15.18 20.57
CA GLY A 49 -0.48 15.85 20.04
C GLY A 49 -1.73 15.74 20.90
N MET A 50 -1.93 14.61 21.60
CA MET A 50 -3.18 14.34 22.32
C MET A 50 -3.08 14.54 23.83
N LYS A 51 -1.88 14.53 24.41
CA LYS A 51 -1.70 14.76 25.84
C LYS A 51 -0.99 16.09 26.06
N LEU A 52 0.19 16.28 25.46
CA LEU A 52 1.05 17.41 25.77
C LEU A 52 0.54 18.73 25.20
N ALA A 53 0.16 18.76 23.91
CA ALA A 53 -0.37 19.95 23.25
C ALA A 53 -1.61 20.52 23.95
N LEU A 54 -2.43 19.66 24.55
CA LEU A 54 -3.66 20.07 25.23
C LEU A 54 -3.43 20.71 26.61
N LEU A 55 -2.21 20.64 27.14
CA LEU A 55 -1.88 21.18 28.47
C LEU A 55 -1.90 22.72 28.47
N SER A 56 -1.30 23.36 27.47
CA SER A 56 -1.22 24.82 27.33
C SER A 56 -0.98 25.26 25.88
N ASP A 57 -1.33 26.51 25.58
CA ASP A 57 -1.10 27.11 24.24
C ASP A 57 0.39 27.12 23.86
N ARG A 58 1.29 27.19 24.85
CA ARG A 58 2.73 27.06 24.63
C ARG A 58 3.11 25.66 24.17
N PHE A 59 2.62 24.63 24.83
CA PHE A 59 2.90 23.25 24.40
C PHE A 59 2.28 22.95 23.04
N ASP A 60 1.10 23.48 22.74
CA ASP A 60 0.47 23.39 21.42
C ASP A 60 1.40 23.95 20.33
N ALA A 61 1.89 25.17 20.50
CA ALA A 61 2.81 25.81 19.55
C ALA A 61 4.15 25.04 19.39
N LEU A 62 4.71 24.52 20.49
CA LEU A 62 5.94 23.72 20.45
C LEU A 62 5.75 22.38 19.75
N VAL A 63 4.63 21.70 20.00
CA VAL A 63 4.30 20.42 19.35
C VAL A 63 4.07 20.65 17.86
N GLU A 64 3.39 21.74 17.49
CA GLU A 64 3.23 22.14 16.09
C GLU A 64 4.58 22.41 15.41
N LEU A 65 5.48 23.16 16.05
CA LEU A 65 6.82 23.43 15.55
C LEU A 65 7.65 22.14 15.40
N HIS A 66 7.55 21.24 16.37
CA HIS A 66 8.22 19.95 16.34
C HIS A 66 7.75 19.09 15.19
N PHE A 67 6.44 19.04 14.94
CA PHE A 67 5.94 18.33 13.77
C PHE A 67 6.46 19.03 12.52
N LYS A 68 6.17 20.30 12.26
CA LYS A 68 6.59 21.01 11.03
C LYS A 68 8.07 20.82 10.64
N THR A 69 8.97 20.72 11.61
CA THR A 69 10.41 20.56 11.37
C THR A 69 10.87 19.11 11.18
N ARG A 70 10.08 18.12 11.59
CA ARG A 70 10.49 16.72 11.62
C ARG A 70 9.63 15.83 10.74
N LYS A 71 10.31 14.97 9.97
CA LYS A 71 9.66 13.89 9.24
C LYS A 71 9.11 12.85 10.20
N PHE A 72 7.85 12.47 10.06
CA PHE A 72 7.23 11.46 10.93
C PHE A 72 6.34 10.49 10.14
N THR A 73 6.06 9.33 10.74
CA THR A 73 5.11 8.35 10.22
C THR A 73 3.96 8.18 11.19
N ILE A 74 2.74 8.07 10.69
CA ILE A 74 1.59 7.72 11.52
C ILE A 74 1.56 6.19 11.71
N GLY A 75 1.01 5.72 12.83
CA GLY A 75 0.85 4.29 13.10
C GLY A 75 -0.23 3.62 12.24
N THR A 76 -0.80 2.57 12.80
CA THR A 76 -1.88 1.79 12.19
C THR A 76 -3.24 2.30 12.67
N PHE A 77 -4.19 2.44 11.76
CA PHE A 77 -5.57 2.81 12.08
C PHE A 77 -6.57 2.06 11.22
N GLN A 78 -7.80 2.01 11.70
CA GLN A 78 -8.94 1.37 11.05
C GLN A 78 -9.97 2.41 10.67
N ILE A 79 -10.57 2.23 9.51
CA ILE A 79 -11.72 2.98 9.01
C ILE A 79 -12.85 1.97 8.88
N HIS A 80 -13.89 2.15 9.66
CA HIS A 80 -15.06 1.26 9.65
C HIS A 80 -16.34 2.08 9.50
N ASN A 81 -17.32 1.50 8.79
CA ASN A 81 -18.69 1.98 8.90
C ASN A 81 -19.25 1.53 10.26
N SER A 82 -19.87 2.44 11.01
CA SER A 82 -20.51 2.09 12.28
C SER A 82 -21.73 1.20 12.03
N ASN A 83 -21.80 0.04 12.68
CA ASN A 83 -23.01 -0.80 12.69
C ASN A 83 -24.24 -0.07 13.28
N CYS A 84 -24.05 1.08 13.93
CA CYS A 84 -25.08 1.83 14.64
C CYS A 84 -25.17 3.27 14.15
N ARG A 85 -25.66 3.53 12.92
CA ARG A 85 -26.11 4.86 12.41
C ARG A 85 -25.22 6.09 12.69
N SER A 86 -23.96 5.91 13.11
CA SER A 86 -23.10 6.98 13.69
C SER A 86 -21.94 7.34 12.78
N GLY A 87 -22.07 7.08 11.48
CA GLY A 87 -21.11 7.49 10.46
C GLY A 87 -19.80 6.72 10.49
N VAL A 88 -18.79 7.28 9.82
CA VAL A 88 -17.45 6.71 9.68
C VAL A 88 -16.56 7.19 10.81
N VAL A 89 -15.80 6.27 11.37
CA VAL A 89 -14.88 6.54 12.47
C VAL A 89 -13.48 6.10 12.07
N ILE A 90 -12.50 6.97 12.29
CA ILE A 90 -11.09 6.59 12.32
C ILE A 90 -10.80 6.09 13.74
N ALA A 91 -10.39 4.82 13.87
CA ALA A 91 -10.07 4.24 15.16
C ALA A 91 -8.66 3.64 15.16
N THR A 92 -7.89 3.88 16.22
CA THR A 92 -6.71 3.06 16.49
C THR A 92 -7.11 1.91 17.40
N TYR A 93 -6.66 0.70 17.09
CA TYR A 93 -6.87 -0.47 17.94
C TYR A 93 -5.58 -0.75 18.73
N ASN A 94 -5.61 -0.50 20.03
CA ASN A 94 -4.55 -0.95 20.92
C ASN A 94 -4.87 -2.38 21.36
N ILE A 95 -4.06 -3.35 20.92
CA ILE A 95 -4.26 -4.78 21.20
C ILE A 95 -4.05 -5.08 22.70
N VAL A 96 -3.19 -4.31 23.38
CA VAL A 96 -2.85 -4.51 24.79
C VAL A 96 -4.00 -4.09 25.69
N ASP A 97 -4.57 -2.92 25.41
CA ASP A 97 -5.61 -2.32 26.26
C ASP A 97 -7.05 -2.58 25.75
N LEU A 98 -7.20 -3.14 24.55
CA LEU A 98 -8.48 -3.32 23.84
C LEU A 98 -9.29 -2.01 23.68
N ILE A 99 -8.63 -0.85 23.77
CA ILE A 99 -9.27 0.45 23.67
C ILE A 99 -9.36 0.89 22.20
N PHE A 100 -10.57 1.31 21.80
CA PHE A 100 -10.83 2.01 20.55
C PHE A 100 -10.77 3.52 20.79
N MET A 101 -9.70 4.17 20.35
CA MET A 101 -9.67 5.65 20.32
C MET A 101 -10.21 6.13 18.99
N LYS A 102 -11.28 6.93 19.04
CA LYS A 102 -11.90 7.56 17.86
C LYS A 102 -11.23 8.89 17.58
N PHE A 103 -10.89 9.12 16.32
CA PHE A 103 -10.29 10.37 15.85
C PHE A 103 -11.22 11.08 14.86
N PRO A 104 -11.25 12.42 14.89
CA PRO A 104 -11.91 13.19 13.84
C PRO A 104 -11.20 12.96 12.50
N ILE A 105 -11.97 13.03 11.42
CA ILE A 105 -11.41 12.95 10.07
C ILE A 105 -10.67 14.28 9.80
N PRO A 106 -9.42 14.24 9.30
CA PRO A 106 -8.67 15.45 9.01
C PRO A 106 -9.35 16.29 7.92
N GLU A 107 -9.68 17.56 8.19
CA GLU A 107 -10.20 18.47 7.18
C GLU A 107 -9.09 19.06 6.29
N ALA A 108 -7.89 19.22 6.85
CA ALA A 108 -6.72 19.73 6.17
C ALA A 108 -5.92 18.61 5.49
N PRO A 109 -5.20 18.89 4.38
CA PRO A 109 -4.29 17.93 3.79
C PRO A 109 -3.20 17.51 4.78
N ALA A 110 -2.67 16.29 4.60
CA ALA A 110 -1.53 15.83 5.36
C ALA A 110 -0.34 16.80 5.21
N PRO A 111 0.38 17.07 6.30
CA PRO A 111 1.50 18.01 6.26
C PRO A 111 2.70 17.40 5.51
N ASP A 112 3.53 18.23 4.87
CA ASP A 112 4.60 17.79 3.94
C ASP A 112 5.68 16.91 4.58
N ASN A 113 5.81 17.01 5.89
CA ASN A 113 6.71 16.22 6.73
C ASN A 113 6.15 14.84 7.10
N LEU A 114 4.89 14.53 6.77
CA LEU A 114 4.36 13.17 6.88
C LEU A 114 4.97 12.30 5.78
N ILE A 115 5.87 11.40 6.15
CA ILE A 115 6.61 10.55 5.20
C ILE A 115 6.04 9.14 5.06
N GLY A 116 5.02 8.79 5.86
CA GLY A 116 4.36 7.48 5.74
C GLY A 116 3.31 7.21 6.81
N PHE A 117 2.70 6.05 6.69
CA PHE A 117 1.83 5.47 7.70
C PHE A 117 2.16 3.98 7.88
N GLY A 118 1.66 3.35 8.95
CA GLY A 118 1.73 1.90 9.12
C GLY A 118 0.76 1.21 8.16
N CYS A 119 -0.38 0.79 8.70
CA CYS A 119 -1.45 0.18 7.93
C CYS A 119 -2.77 0.94 8.11
N ILE A 120 -3.51 1.12 7.02
CA ILE A 120 -4.90 1.57 7.04
C ILE A 120 -5.77 0.35 6.77
N TYR A 121 -6.51 -0.10 7.77
CA TYR A 121 -7.51 -1.14 7.60
C TYR A 121 -8.85 -0.52 7.26
N ILE A 122 -9.35 -0.83 6.07
CA ILE A 122 -10.67 -0.42 5.63
C ILE A 122 -11.54 -1.67 5.71
N ARG A 123 -12.52 -1.64 6.62
CA ARG A 123 -13.51 -2.70 6.75
C ARG A 123 -14.86 -2.17 6.30
N CYS A 124 -15.31 -2.65 5.16
CA CYS A 124 -16.56 -2.22 4.55
C CYS A 124 -17.64 -3.29 4.69
N THR A 125 -18.76 -2.92 5.32
CA THR A 125 -20.00 -3.71 5.32
C THR A 125 -21.03 -3.14 4.34
N GLY A 126 -20.86 -1.86 3.94
CA GLY A 126 -21.64 -1.13 2.94
C GLY A 126 -20.99 0.21 2.58
N LEU A 127 -21.27 0.72 1.37
CA LEU A 127 -20.89 2.09 0.97
C LEU A 127 -22.01 3.06 1.31
N ASP A 128 -21.70 4.05 2.14
CA ASP A 128 -22.52 5.24 2.29
C ASP A 128 -21.72 6.49 1.87
N GLN A 129 -22.42 7.61 1.72
CA GLN A 129 -21.82 8.90 1.35
C GLN A 129 -20.75 9.34 2.37
N THR A 130 -20.89 8.92 3.62
CA THR A 130 -19.96 9.22 4.71
C THR A 130 -18.60 8.57 4.48
N LEU A 131 -18.59 7.31 4.00
CA LEU A 131 -17.38 6.59 3.66
C LEU A 131 -16.66 7.29 2.51
N ALA A 132 -17.36 7.56 1.42
CA ALA A 132 -16.79 8.27 0.27
C ALA A 132 -16.19 9.64 0.67
N ALA A 133 -16.88 10.41 1.53
CA ALA A 133 -16.37 11.68 2.05
C ALA A 133 -15.09 11.49 2.87
N SER A 134 -15.06 10.49 3.77
CA SER A 134 -13.89 10.19 4.61
C SER A 134 -12.65 9.88 3.77
N PHE A 135 -12.81 9.17 2.65
CA PHE A 135 -11.72 8.88 1.72
C PHE A 135 -11.17 10.12 1.01
N ARG A 136 -12.03 11.09 0.68
CA ARG A 136 -11.57 12.36 0.09
C ARG A 136 -10.69 13.14 1.07
N HIS A 137 -11.02 13.10 2.35
CA HIS A 137 -10.25 13.78 3.40
C HIS A 137 -8.86 13.15 3.61
N ILE A 138 -8.76 11.83 3.61
CA ILE A 138 -7.47 11.14 3.76
C ILE A 138 -6.71 10.94 2.44
N ARG A 139 -7.21 11.47 1.32
CA ARG A 139 -6.59 11.32 -0.01
C ARG A 139 -5.13 11.76 -0.03
N SER A 140 -4.77 12.74 0.79
CA SER A 140 -3.39 13.23 0.92
C SER A 140 -2.41 12.11 1.34
N LEU A 141 -2.85 11.16 2.17
CA LEU A 141 -2.06 10.00 2.59
C LEU A 141 -1.71 9.07 1.43
N PHE A 142 -2.53 9.06 0.39
CA PHE A 142 -2.36 8.16 -0.75
C PHE A 142 -1.20 8.54 -1.68
N LYS A 143 -0.51 9.67 -1.44
CA LYS A 143 0.61 10.12 -2.27
C LYS A 143 1.95 9.41 -1.99
N LEU A 144 2.02 8.58 -0.94
CA LEU A 144 3.29 8.09 -0.38
C LEU A 144 3.78 6.73 -0.92
N GLY A 145 3.28 6.30 -2.09
CA GLY A 145 3.59 4.98 -2.64
C GLY A 145 2.94 3.87 -1.82
N ILE A 146 1.86 3.29 -2.34
CA ILE A 146 0.96 2.42 -1.58
C ILE A 146 1.26 0.95 -1.87
N THR A 147 1.21 0.14 -0.82
CA THR A 147 0.94 -1.29 -0.92
C THR A 147 -0.55 -1.51 -0.70
N LEU A 148 -1.29 -1.84 -1.76
CA LEU A 148 -2.72 -2.11 -1.68
C LEU A 148 -2.93 -3.62 -1.51
N GLU A 149 -3.61 -4.02 -0.44
CA GLU A 149 -4.00 -5.39 -0.16
C GLU A 149 -5.51 -5.52 -0.21
N LEU A 150 -6.00 -6.44 -1.03
CA LEU A 150 -7.42 -6.68 -1.25
C LEU A 150 -7.79 -8.08 -0.75
N TYR A 151 -8.79 -8.14 0.13
CA TYR A 151 -9.41 -9.37 0.60
C TYR A 151 -10.93 -9.26 0.54
N ILE A 152 -11.59 -10.09 -0.26
CA ILE A 152 -13.04 -9.94 -0.52
C ILE A 152 -13.67 -11.32 -0.44
N SER A 153 -14.67 -11.48 0.42
CA SER A 153 -15.43 -12.73 0.44
C SER A 153 -16.26 -12.90 -0.85
N ASP A 154 -16.38 -14.14 -1.33
CA ASP A 154 -17.00 -14.46 -2.62
C ASP A 154 -18.49 -14.05 -2.72
N ASP A 155 -19.16 -13.86 -1.59
CA ASP A 155 -20.59 -13.56 -1.47
C ASP A 155 -20.98 -12.09 -1.71
N LYS A 156 -20.01 -11.17 -1.90
CA LYS A 156 -20.27 -9.70 -1.84
C LYS A 156 -19.79 -8.86 -3.03
N GLN A 157 -19.71 -9.46 -4.22
CA GLN A 157 -19.14 -8.87 -5.45
C GLN A 157 -19.78 -7.52 -5.91
N LYS A 158 -21.09 -7.32 -5.76
CA LYS A 158 -21.77 -6.10 -6.25
C LYS A 158 -21.34 -4.83 -5.52
N ASN A 159 -21.09 -4.91 -4.22
CA ASN A 159 -20.69 -3.75 -3.43
C ASN A 159 -19.20 -3.44 -3.59
N PHE A 160 -18.38 -4.46 -3.87
CA PHE A 160 -16.99 -4.29 -4.25
C PHE A 160 -16.85 -3.47 -5.54
N ALA A 161 -17.70 -3.70 -6.53
CA ALA A 161 -17.68 -2.92 -7.78
C ALA A 161 -17.82 -1.40 -7.54
N VAL A 162 -18.74 -1.00 -6.65
CA VAL A 162 -18.95 0.41 -6.30
C VAL A 162 -17.76 0.94 -5.51
N LEU A 163 -17.24 0.14 -4.57
CA LEU A 163 -16.09 0.49 -3.73
C LEU A 163 -14.87 0.84 -4.57
N VAL A 164 -14.57 -0.05 -5.52
CA VAL A 164 -13.44 0.08 -6.41
C VAL A 164 -13.59 1.30 -7.29
N LYS A 165 -14.76 1.52 -7.90
CA LYS A 165 -14.97 2.67 -8.80
C LYS A 165 -14.77 4.01 -8.12
N GLU A 166 -15.18 4.15 -6.86
CA GLU A 166 -15.00 5.39 -6.10
C GLU A 166 -13.56 5.59 -5.62
N PHE A 167 -12.89 4.53 -5.15
CA PHE A 167 -11.58 4.67 -4.50
C PHE A 167 -10.42 4.52 -5.45
N TRP A 168 -10.55 3.74 -6.52
CA TRP A 168 -9.46 3.49 -7.45
C TRP A 168 -8.84 4.78 -8.00
N PRO A 169 -9.62 5.78 -8.48
CA PRO A 169 -9.05 7.04 -8.99
C PRO A 169 -8.26 7.84 -7.94
N LEU A 170 -8.49 7.61 -6.65
CA LEU A 170 -7.80 8.32 -5.57
C LEU A 170 -6.39 7.79 -5.29
N MET A 171 -6.14 6.51 -5.60
CA MET A 171 -4.91 5.81 -5.24
C MET A 171 -4.15 5.20 -6.43
N ALA A 172 -4.79 4.95 -7.57
CA ALA A 172 -4.25 4.17 -8.69
C ALA A 172 -2.85 4.60 -9.14
N THR A 173 -2.60 5.91 -9.22
CA THR A 173 -1.30 6.46 -9.66
C THR A 173 -0.19 6.22 -8.66
N ASN A 174 -0.51 5.95 -7.39
CA ASN A 174 0.45 5.76 -6.30
C ASN A 174 0.54 4.30 -5.85
N ILE A 175 -0.26 3.38 -6.40
CA ILE A 175 -0.13 1.96 -6.10
C ILE A 175 1.21 1.48 -6.68
N SER A 176 2.08 1.00 -5.80
CA SER A 176 3.38 0.44 -6.16
C SER A 176 3.43 -1.08 -6.02
N LYS A 177 2.63 -1.61 -5.09
CA LYS A 177 2.49 -3.04 -4.81
C LYS A 177 1.01 -3.37 -4.67
N LEU A 178 0.58 -4.45 -5.32
CA LEU A 178 -0.78 -4.96 -5.26
C LEU A 178 -0.75 -6.38 -4.70
N ILE A 179 -1.37 -6.61 -3.54
CA ILE A 179 -1.51 -7.92 -2.90
C ILE A 179 -2.97 -8.35 -3.03
N ILE A 180 -3.21 -9.51 -3.62
CA ILE A 180 -4.53 -10.07 -3.89
C ILE A 180 -4.63 -11.49 -3.32
N GLY A 181 -5.78 -11.85 -2.77
CA GLY A 181 -5.98 -13.23 -2.28
C GLY A 181 -6.04 -14.27 -3.41
N ASN A 182 -6.68 -13.92 -4.53
CA ASN A 182 -6.98 -14.79 -5.67
C ASN A 182 -6.88 -14.01 -6.99
N LEU A 183 -6.50 -14.67 -8.09
CA LEU A 183 -6.44 -14.07 -9.44
C LEU A 183 -7.79 -13.58 -9.99
N ASN A 184 -8.91 -14.12 -9.52
CA ASN A 184 -10.26 -13.65 -9.84
C ASN A 184 -10.45 -12.15 -9.53
N TYR A 185 -9.69 -11.59 -8.58
CA TYR A 185 -9.70 -10.15 -8.33
C TYR A 185 -9.14 -9.34 -9.50
N VAL A 186 -8.18 -9.88 -10.27
CA VAL A 186 -7.70 -9.23 -11.50
C VAL A 186 -8.84 -9.19 -12.52
N VAL A 187 -9.60 -10.27 -12.69
CA VAL A 187 -10.79 -10.30 -13.57
C VAL A 187 -11.81 -9.25 -13.13
N GLN A 188 -12.12 -9.19 -11.83
CA GLN A 188 -13.07 -8.22 -11.29
C GLN A 188 -12.60 -6.78 -11.48
N LEU A 189 -11.34 -6.47 -11.18
CA LEU A 189 -10.77 -5.12 -11.37
C LEU A 189 -10.78 -4.72 -12.85
N ARG A 190 -10.52 -5.66 -13.77
CA ARG A 190 -10.64 -5.42 -15.22
C ARG A 190 -12.06 -5.08 -15.64
N ASN A 191 -13.04 -5.77 -15.08
CA ASN A 191 -14.45 -5.55 -15.36
C ASN A 191 -14.99 -4.25 -14.74
N TYR A 192 -14.51 -3.86 -13.56
CA TYR A 192 -15.05 -2.71 -12.83
C TYR A 192 -14.33 -1.39 -13.12
N ILE A 193 -13.04 -1.41 -13.43
CA ILE A 193 -12.24 -0.21 -13.66
C ILE A 193 -11.93 -0.05 -15.15
N SER A 194 -11.11 -0.97 -15.67
CA SER A 194 -10.51 -0.88 -17.00
C SER A 194 -9.87 -2.22 -17.34
N PRO A 195 -10.08 -2.76 -18.57
CA PRO A 195 -9.39 -3.97 -19.02
C PRO A 195 -7.86 -3.89 -18.94
N THR A 196 -7.29 -2.67 -18.97
CA THR A 196 -5.85 -2.39 -18.92
C THR A 196 -5.38 -1.86 -17.57
N PHE A 197 -6.15 -1.99 -16.48
CA PHE A 197 -5.84 -1.34 -15.20
C PHE A 197 -4.41 -1.58 -14.68
N LEU A 198 -3.85 -2.77 -14.94
CA LEU A 198 -2.46 -3.12 -14.56
C LEU A 198 -1.44 -2.21 -15.24
N HIS A 199 -1.71 -1.78 -16.47
CA HIS A 199 -0.90 -0.81 -17.21
C HIS A 199 -1.24 0.64 -16.83
N ASP A 200 -2.50 0.91 -16.48
CA ASP A 200 -2.95 2.25 -16.04
C ASP A 200 -2.32 2.64 -14.68
N CYS A 201 -1.96 1.67 -13.85
CA CYS A 201 -1.17 1.88 -12.63
C CYS A 201 0.31 2.11 -12.93
N VAL A 202 0.66 3.33 -13.32
CA VAL A 202 2.03 3.74 -13.76
C VAL A 202 3.17 3.45 -12.76
N ASN A 203 2.86 3.32 -11.47
CA ASN A 203 3.86 3.02 -10.44
C ASN A 203 3.82 1.56 -9.96
N LEU A 204 2.90 0.74 -10.47
CA LEU A 204 2.77 -0.66 -10.07
C LEU A 204 3.99 -1.44 -10.53
N ARG A 205 4.79 -1.85 -9.55
CA ARG A 205 6.02 -2.62 -9.73
C ARG A 205 5.86 -4.06 -9.28
N ALA A 206 5.00 -4.34 -8.31
CA ALA A 206 4.91 -5.66 -7.69
C ALA A 206 3.47 -6.19 -7.56
N ILE A 207 3.24 -7.47 -7.90
CA ILE A 207 1.97 -8.18 -7.68
C ILE A 207 2.18 -9.42 -6.82
N GLY A 208 1.44 -9.48 -5.71
CA GLY A 208 1.56 -10.48 -4.68
C GLY A 208 0.27 -11.27 -4.59
N THR A 209 0.35 -12.59 -4.48
CA THR A 209 -0.84 -13.42 -4.25
C THR A 209 -0.55 -14.61 -3.37
N ALA A 210 -1.56 -15.02 -2.59
CA ALA A 210 -1.50 -16.24 -1.79
C ALA A 210 -1.76 -17.49 -2.65
N GLU A 211 -2.38 -17.32 -3.82
CA GLU A 211 -2.68 -18.42 -4.73
C GLU A 211 -1.59 -18.67 -5.77
N GLY A 212 -1.61 -19.87 -6.34
CA GLY A 212 -0.74 -20.31 -7.42
C GLY A 212 -0.70 -19.35 -8.61
N LEU A 213 0.44 -18.75 -8.96
CA LEU A 213 0.60 -18.07 -10.26
C LEU A 213 1.36 -18.95 -11.26
N PHE A 214 0.75 -19.21 -12.40
CA PHE A 214 1.50 -19.53 -13.62
C PHE A 214 0.89 -18.85 -14.83
N PHE A 215 1.63 -17.88 -15.32
CA PHE A 215 1.40 -17.19 -16.58
C PHE A 215 1.51 -18.17 -17.74
N CYS A 216 0.68 -17.99 -18.77
CA CYS A 216 0.49 -18.82 -19.97
C CYS A 216 -0.82 -19.59 -19.90
N ASP A 217 -1.93 -18.89 -20.04
CA ASP A 217 -3.03 -19.51 -20.79
C ASP A 217 -2.88 -19.00 -22.21
N LEU A 218 -2.42 -19.88 -23.10
CA LEU A 218 -2.64 -19.67 -24.52
C LEU A 218 -4.16 -19.53 -24.70
N PRO A 219 -4.67 -18.48 -25.37
CA PRO A 219 -6.10 -18.22 -25.38
C PRO A 219 -6.83 -19.41 -26.01
N ALA A 220 -7.72 -20.04 -25.25
CA ALA A 220 -8.64 -21.03 -25.80
C ALA A 220 -9.69 -20.36 -26.70
N THR A 221 -9.95 -19.06 -26.49
CA THR A 221 -10.87 -18.24 -27.28
C THR A 221 -10.45 -16.75 -27.27
N PRO A 222 -10.72 -15.99 -28.35
CA PRO A 222 -10.37 -14.55 -28.44
C PRO A 222 -11.15 -13.61 -27.51
N GLU A 223 -12.20 -14.09 -26.84
CA GLU A 223 -13.21 -13.23 -26.21
C GLU A 223 -12.98 -12.99 -24.71
N GLU A 224 -12.13 -13.76 -24.04
CA GLU A 224 -11.75 -13.53 -22.63
C GLU A 224 -10.24 -13.72 -22.44
N VAL A 225 -9.49 -12.62 -22.34
CA VAL A 225 -8.11 -12.64 -21.84
C VAL A 225 -8.17 -13.08 -20.37
N SER A 226 -7.52 -14.19 -19.99
CA SER A 226 -7.50 -14.65 -18.60
C SER A 226 -6.73 -13.68 -17.68
N ALA A 227 -6.93 -13.79 -16.36
CA ALA A 227 -6.17 -13.00 -15.39
C ALA A 227 -4.66 -13.26 -15.50
N GLU A 228 -4.30 -14.52 -15.74
CA GLU A 228 -2.96 -15.02 -15.94
C GLU A 228 -2.30 -14.35 -17.14
N GLN A 229 -3.04 -14.24 -18.25
CA GLN A 229 -2.56 -13.56 -19.46
C GLN A 229 -2.37 -12.06 -19.22
N ALA A 230 -3.30 -11.40 -18.54
CA ALA A 230 -3.15 -9.98 -18.22
C ALA A 230 -1.92 -9.69 -17.32
N VAL A 231 -1.68 -10.54 -16.32
CA VAL A 231 -0.47 -10.42 -15.48
C VAL A 231 0.79 -10.76 -16.28
N PHE A 232 0.74 -11.73 -17.20
CA PHE A 232 1.85 -12.07 -18.09
C PHE A 232 2.27 -10.89 -18.97
N GLU A 233 1.30 -10.25 -19.62
CA GLU A 233 1.51 -9.08 -20.49
C GLU A 233 2.04 -7.90 -19.68
N TRP A 234 1.47 -7.65 -18.50
CA TRP A 234 2.00 -6.66 -17.57
C TRP A 234 3.46 -6.98 -17.19
N LEU A 235 3.80 -8.23 -16.89
CA LEU A 235 5.16 -8.62 -16.52
C LEU A 235 6.17 -8.42 -17.67
N HIS A 236 5.72 -8.64 -18.92
CA HIS A 236 6.55 -8.57 -20.13
C HIS A 236 6.59 -7.18 -20.78
N THR A 237 6.05 -6.16 -20.11
CA THR A 237 6.27 -4.76 -20.50
C THR A 237 7.38 -4.13 -19.65
N PRO A 238 8.25 -3.28 -20.23
CA PRO A 238 9.21 -2.51 -19.46
C PRO A 238 8.51 -1.64 -18.39
N PHE A 239 9.12 -1.50 -17.22
CA PHE A 239 8.60 -0.63 -16.15
C PHE A 239 9.25 0.77 -16.19
N LYS A 240 10.42 0.88 -15.57
CA LYS A 240 11.32 2.03 -15.64
C LYS A 240 12.68 1.47 -16.03
N SER A 241 13.49 2.25 -16.72
CA SER A 241 14.77 1.78 -17.26
C SER A 241 15.59 1.02 -16.20
N GLY A 242 15.84 -0.27 -16.46
CA GLY A 242 16.62 -1.16 -15.60
C GLY A 242 15.96 -1.67 -14.32
N ILE A 243 14.75 -1.23 -13.96
CA ILE A 243 14.09 -1.65 -12.70
C ILE A 243 13.18 -2.87 -12.97
N PRO A 244 13.39 -4.01 -12.29
CA PRO A 244 12.55 -5.19 -12.49
C PRO A 244 11.16 -5.04 -11.87
N LYS A 245 10.16 -5.56 -12.58
CA LYS A 245 8.86 -5.90 -12.00
C LYS A 245 8.99 -7.12 -11.11
N MET A 246 8.12 -7.22 -10.10
CA MET A 246 8.17 -8.28 -9.12
C MET A 246 6.85 -9.02 -9.05
N ILE A 247 6.95 -10.34 -8.94
CA ILE A 247 5.81 -11.16 -8.61
C ILE A 247 6.18 -12.01 -7.40
N LYS A 248 5.27 -12.03 -6.43
CA LYS A 248 5.38 -12.90 -5.26
C LYS A 248 4.15 -13.78 -5.20
N GLY A 249 4.35 -15.09 -5.21
CA GLY A 249 3.23 -16.01 -5.07
C GLY A 249 3.68 -17.43 -4.86
N ASP A 250 2.75 -18.23 -4.35
CA ASP A 250 2.92 -19.67 -4.37
C ASP A 250 2.68 -20.19 -5.79
N PHE A 251 3.16 -21.40 -6.07
CA PHE A 251 2.83 -22.10 -7.31
C PHE A 251 2.99 -23.61 -7.11
N THR A 252 1.99 -24.42 -7.41
CA THR A 252 2.14 -25.88 -7.29
C THR A 252 2.83 -26.43 -8.53
N TRP A 253 3.74 -27.40 -8.41
CA TRP A 253 4.29 -28.05 -9.60
C TRP A 253 3.29 -29.09 -10.08
N THR A 254 2.58 -28.74 -11.16
CA THR A 254 1.69 -29.64 -11.89
C THR A 254 2.30 -29.90 -13.27
N PRO A 255 1.91 -30.98 -13.98
CA PRO A 255 2.33 -31.21 -15.36
C PRO A 255 2.04 -30.00 -16.27
N GLN A 256 0.95 -29.27 -16.02
CA GLN A 256 0.61 -28.04 -16.73
C GLN A 256 1.64 -26.94 -16.47
N ASN A 257 2.01 -26.72 -15.20
CA ASN A 257 2.96 -25.68 -14.82
C ASN A 257 4.38 -25.97 -15.32
N PHE A 258 4.75 -27.25 -15.48
CA PHE A 258 5.98 -27.63 -16.16
C PHE A 258 5.96 -27.20 -17.65
N ARG A 259 4.86 -27.45 -18.37
CA ARG A 259 4.71 -27.00 -19.77
C ARG A 259 4.80 -25.47 -19.88
N LYS A 260 4.10 -24.75 -18.99
CA LYS A 260 4.14 -23.27 -18.93
C LYS A 260 5.58 -22.75 -18.69
N MET A 261 6.38 -23.43 -17.87
CA MET A 261 7.79 -23.09 -17.67
C MET A 261 8.63 -23.28 -18.94
N GLU A 262 8.45 -24.38 -19.66
CA GLU A 262 9.15 -24.61 -20.94
C GLU A 262 8.74 -23.59 -22.02
N GLU A 263 7.46 -23.21 -22.06
CA GLU A 263 6.96 -22.14 -22.92
C GLU A 263 7.58 -20.78 -22.57
N LEU A 264 7.76 -20.48 -21.28
CA LEU A 264 8.42 -19.26 -20.82
C LEU A 264 9.89 -19.23 -21.25
N LYS A 265 10.63 -20.34 -21.09
CA LYS A 265 12.01 -20.46 -21.57
C LYS A 265 12.09 -20.23 -23.08
N LYS A 266 11.19 -20.86 -23.84
CA LYS A 266 11.08 -20.67 -25.29
C LYS A 266 10.83 -19.19 -25.62
N THR A 267 9.84 -18.56 -24.98
CA THR A 267 9.50 -17.14 -25.18
C THR A 267 10.67 -16.22 -24.87
N PHE A 268 11.42 -16.51 -23.81
CA PHE A 268 12.64 -15.79 -23.45
C PHE A 268 13.71 -15.88 -24.56
N LEU A 269 13.98 -17.08 -25.09
CA LEU A 269 15.00 -17.28 -26.13
C LEU A 269 14.65 -16.58 -27.45
N TYR A 270 13.36 -16.50 -27.80
CA TYR A 270 12.90 -15.83 -29.03
C TYR A 270 12.60 -14.33 -28.84
N ALA A 271 12.72 -13.79 -27.63
CA ALA A 271 12.43 -12.39 -27.36
C ALA A 271 13.34 -11.46 -28.18
N SER A 272 12.76 -10.37 -28.69
CA SER A 272 13.45 -9.33 -29.46
C SER A 272 13.64 -8.02 -28.70
N SER A 273 13.01 -7.89 -27.54
CA SER A 273 13.08 -6.72 -26.66
C SER A 273 13.45 -7.14 -25.23
N PRO A 274 14.26 -6.32 -24.53
CA PRO A 274 14.63 -6.60 -23.15
C PRO A 274 13.48 -6.26 -22.18
N VAL A 275 13.32 -7.08 -21.16
CA VAL A 275 12.45 -6.85 -20.00
C VAL A 275 13.03 -7.50 -18.74
N SER A 276 12.99 -6.78 -17.63
CA SER A 276 13.49 -7.24 -16.34
C SER A 276 12.35 -7.59 -15.39
N TYR A 277 12.42 -8.78 -14.79
CA TYR A 277 11.49 -9.19 -13.74
C TYR A 277 12.09 -10.20 -12.76
N ILE A 278 11.51 -10.25 -11.57
CA ILE A 278 11.83 -11.23 -10.52
C ILE A 278 10.51 -11.87 -10.07
N ILE A 279 10.42 -13.18 -10.21
CA ILE A 279 9.33 -13.99 -9.64
C ILE A 279 9.93 -14.76 -8.47
N SER A 280 9.35 -14.56 -7.28
CA SER A 280 9.82 -15.15 -6.03
C SER A 280 8.73 -16.00 -5.38
N ARG A 281 9.13 -17.17 -4.87
CA ARG A 281 8.25 -18.09 -4.12
C ARG A 281 8.92 -18.58 -2.84
N CYS A 282 8.13 -18.70 -1.78
CA CYS A 282 8.46 -19.50 -0.60
C CYS A 282 8.06 -20.96 -0.87
N VAL A 283 9.03 -21.87 -1.04
CA VAL A 283 8.71 -23.23 -1.49
C VAL A 283 8.61 -24.20 -0.30
N THR A 284 7.53 -24.98 -0.27
CA THR A 284 7.43 -26.21 0.55
C THR A 284 7.79 -27.49 -0.21
N PHE A 285 7.76 -27.59 -1.55
CA PHE A 285 8.12 -28.84 -2.26
C PHE A 285 8.85 -28.67 -3.63
N GLY A 286 9.76 -29.61 -3.91
CA GLY A 286 10.67 -29.65 -5.09
C GLY A 286 9.99 -30.03 -6.41
N GLY A 287 10.74 -29.96 -7.52
CA GLY A 287 10.25 -30.41 -8.83
C GLY A 287 10.97 -29.86 -10.06
N VAL A 288 11.70 -28.74 -9.96
CA VAL A 288 12.47 -28.18 -11.08
C VAL A 288 13.90 -27.89 -10.65
N GLU A 289 14.86 -28.37 -11.45
CA GLU A 289 16.28 -28.11 -11.26
C GLU A 289 16.61 -26.65 -11.59
N PRO A 290 17.56 -26.03 -10.87
CA PRO A 290 18.09 -24.73 -11.25
C PRO A 290 18.56 -24.73 -12.71
N PHE A 291 18.36 -23.62 -13.40
CA PHE A 291 18.82 -23.43 -14.77
C PHE A 291 19.23 -22.00 -15.02
N GLU A 292 20.01 -21.81 -16.08
CA GLU A 292 20.46 -20.53 -16.58
C GLU A 292 20.39 -20.56 -18.10
N LEU A 293 19.74 -19.56 -18.68
CA LEU A 293 19.62 -19.37 -20.12
C LEU A 293 20.04 -17.95 -20.45
N GLU A 294 20.75 -17.79 -21.55
CA GLU A 294 21.13 -16.48 -22.07
C GLU A 294 20.41 -16.22 -23.39
N ASN A 295 20.03 -14.96 -23.59
CA ASN A 295 19.54 -14.46 -24.87
C ASN A 295 20.54 -13.40 -25.35
N GLU A 296 21.44 -13.80 -26.26
CA GLU A 296 22.46 -12.92 -26.85
C GLU A 296 21.85 -11.74 -27.62
N ARG A 297 20.64 -11.90 -28.19
CA ARG A 297 19.96 -10.84 -28.94
C ARG A 297 19.52 -9.70 -28.02
N THR A 298 18.99 -10.01 -26.84
CA THR A 298 18.54 -9.00 -25.88
C THR A 298 19.60 -8.65 -24.83
N GLN A 299 20.73 -9.38 -24.81
CA GLN A 299 21.78 -9.28 -23.78
C GLN A 299 21.23 -9.54 -22.37
N GLU A 300 20.30 -10.49 -22.27
CA GLU A 300 19.62 -10.85 -21.03
C GLU A 300 19.90 -12.29 -20.62
N ARG A 301 19.64 -12.57 -19.35
CA ARG A 301 19.73 -13.87 -18.74
C ARG A 301 18.45 -14.19 -17.99
N LEU A 302 17.96 -15.43 -18.15
CA LEU A 302 16.88 -16.02 -17.36
C LEU A 302 17.47 -17.10 -16.45
N THR A 303 17.44 -16.88 -15.14
CA THR A 303 17.91 -17.84 -14.13
C THR A 303 16.78 -18.33 -13.27
N TYR A 304 16.70 -19.63 -13.04
CA TYR A 304 15.92 -20.21 -11.96
C TYR A 304 16.87 -20.75 -10.90
N SER A 305 16.81 -20.21 -9.69
CA SER A 305 17.77 -20.50 -8.63
C SER A 305 17.13 -20.71 -7.27
N ARG A 306 17.88 -21.34 -6.36
CA ARG A 306 17.52 -21.50 -4.95
C ARG A 306 18.26 -20.45 -4.13
N ARG A 307 17.53 -19.65 -3.35
CA ARG A 307 18.11 -18.68 -2.41
C ARG A 307 17.64 -18.96 -1.00
N LYS A 308 18.45 -18.57 -0.02
CA LYS A 308 18.09 -18.64 1.40
C LYS A 308 17.95 -17.23 1.93
N LEU A 309 16.90 -16.99 2.70
CA LEU A 309 16.73 -15.77 3.46
C LEU A 309 16.20 -16.15 4.85
N ARG A 310 17.01 -15.86 5.88
CA ARG A 310 16.77 -16.31 7.26
C ARG A 310 16.59 -17.84 7.31
N SER A 311 15.50 -18.32 7.92
CA SER A 311 15.15 -19.75 8.00
C SER A 311 14.38 -20.27 6.77
N HIS A 312 14.09 -19.42 5.78
CA HIS A 312 13.25 -19.77 4.65
C HIS A 312 14.07 -19.97 3.37
N VAL A 313 13.59 -20.85 2.51
CA VAL A 313 14.21 -21.16 1.23
C VAL A 313 13.28 -20.71 0.12
N PHE A 314 13.81 -19.83 -0.73
CA PHE A 314 13.09 -19.26 -1.85
C PHE A 314 13.55 -19.87 -3.17
N ARG A 315 12.62 -19.95 -4.11
CA ARG A 315 12.94 -20.14 -5.53
C ARG A 315 12.73 -18.82 -6.24
N LEU A 316 13.76 -18.37 -6.96
CA LEU A 316 13.72 -17.15 -7.72
C LEU A 316 13.88 -17.47 -9.19
N LEU A 317 12.93 -17.01 -10.00
CA LEU A 317 13.06 -16.91 -11.43
C LEU A 317 13.34 -15.45 -11.77
N VAL A 318 14.51 -15.18 -12.33
CA VAL A 318 15.00 -13.82 -12.59
C VAL A 318 15.31 -13.68 -14.06
N ARG A 319 14.66 -12.72 -14.72
CA ARG A 319 15.03 -12.23 -16.05
C ARG A 319 15.62 -10.83 -15.90
N GLY A 320 16.79 -10.59 -16.48
CA GLY A 320 17.44 -9.28 -16.44
C GLY A 320 18.68 -9.25 -17.33
N PRO A 321 19.43 -8.13 -17.38
CA PRO A 321 20.65 -8.04 -18.15
C PRO A 321 21.69 -9.05 -17.67
N ILE A 322 22.55 -9.49 -18.59
CA ILE A 322 23.70 -10.36 -18.29
C ILE A 322 24.64 -9.63 -17.32
N VAL A 323 24.97 -8.37 -17.65
CA VAL A 323 25.75 -7.48 -16.78
C VAL A 323 24.80 -6.81 -15.78
N ARG A 324 24.99 -7.12 -14.49
CA ARG A 324 24.18 -6.59 -13.39
C ARG A 324 25.01 -5.65 -12.52
N ASP A 325 24.40 -4.55 -12.08
CA ASP A 325 24.95 -3.70 -11.03
C ASP A 325 24.61 -4.27 -9.64
N GLU A 326 25.13 -3.62 -8.59
CA GLU A 326 24.93 -4.02 -7.20
C GLU A 326 23.45 -3.99 -6.76
N LYS A 327 22.61 -3.17 -7.42
CA LYS A 327 21.19 -3.02 -7.08
C LYS A 327 20.38 -4.29 -7.34
N TRP A 328 20.85 -5.16 -8.24
CA TRP A 328 20.19 -6.45 -8.48
C TRP A 328 20.14 -7.33 -7.23
N ALA A 329 21.18 -7.29 -6.40
CA ALA A 329 21.18 -8.01 -5.13
C ALA A 329 20.10 -7.46 -4.17
N GLU A 330 19.92 -6.14 -4.14
CA GLU A 330 18.88 -5.48 -3.34
C GLU A 330 17.47 -5.85 -3.84
N TRP A 331 17.26 -5.92 -5.15
CA TRP A 331 15.97 -6.30 -5.72
C TRP A 331 15.65 -7.79 -5.54
N GLU A 332 16.63 -8.67 -5.66
CA GLU A 332 16.46 -10.09 -5.34
C GLU A 332 16.09 -10.27 -3.86
N LEU A 333 16.71 -9.50 -2.96
CA LEU A 333 16.37 -9.49 -1.54
C LEU A 333 14.95 -8.95 -1.29
N GLU A 334 14.59 -7.81 -1.90
CA GLU A 334 13.26 -7.19 -1.82
C GLU A 334 12.16 -8.18 -2.25
N ALA A 335 12.41 -8.98 -3.28
CA ALA A 335 11.45 -9.98 -3.77
C ALA A 335 11.23 -11.15 -2.80
N MET A 336 12.21 -11.45 -1.94
CA MET A 336 12.09 -12.50 -0.92
C MET A 336 11.47 -11.99 0.39
N GLU A 337 11.74 -10.74 0.75
CA GLU A 337 11.21 -10.12 1.97
C GLU A 337 9.68 -10.02 1.98
N ALA A 338 9.09 -10.01 3.18
CA ALA A 338 7.69 -9.71 3.35
C ALA A 338 7.44 -8.26 2.89
N TRP A 339 6.42 -8.05 2.07
CA TRP A 339 6.08 -6.70 1.64
C TRP A 339 5.60 -5.88 2.85
N THR A 340 6.02 -4.61 2.84
CA THR A 340 6.16 -3.77 4.03
C THR A 340 4.86 -3.56 4.79
N THR A 341 4.97 -3.39 6.10
CA THR A 341 3.88 -2.91 6.97
C THR A 341 3.68 -1.39 6.91
N LYS A 342 4.51 -0.67 6.14
CA LYS A 342 4.41 0.79 5.91
C LYS A 342 3.67 1.08 4.61
N ASN A 343 2.93 2.20 4.60
CA ASN A 343 2.08 2.68 3.51
C ASN A 343 1.14 1.59 2.97
N LYS A 344 0.69 0.71 3.87
CA LYS A 344 -0.15 -0.43 3.52
C LYS A 344 -1.62 -0.05 3.68
N ILE A 345 -2.41 -0.26 2.64
CA ILE A 345 -3.86 -0.13 2.70
C ILE A 345 -4.43 -1.53 2.56
N TYR A 346 -5.13 -1.98 3.59
CA TYR A 346 -5.82 -3.26 3.58
C TYR A 346 -7.32 -3.01 3.45
N ILE A 347 -7.92 -3.48 2.37
CA ILE A 347 -9.36 -3.39 2.17
C ILE A 347 -9.94 -4.79 2.35
N SER A 348 -10.77 -4.94 3.39
CA SER A 348 -11.64 -6.11 3.53
C SER A 348 -13.10 -5.74 3.40
N TYR A 349 -13.80 -6.51 2.58
CA TYR A 349 -15.26 -6.48 2.52
C TYR A 349 -15.78 -7.70 3.28
N LEU A 350 -16.55 -7.46 4.35
CA LEU A 350 -17.08 -8.50 5.24
C LEU A 350 -18.57 -8.69 5.12
#